data_AF-A0AAU8CIG1-F1
#
_entry.id   AF-A0AAU8CIG1-F1
#
_cell.length_a   1.000
_cell.length_b   1.000
_cell.length_c   1.000
_cell.angle_alpha   90.00
_cell.angle_beta   90.00
_cell.angle_gamma   90.00
#
_symmetry.space_group_name_H-M   'P 1'
#
loop_
_entity.id
_entity.type
_entity.pdbx_description
1 polymer ?
#
loop_
_entity_poly.entity_id
_entity_poly.type
_entity_poly.pdbx_seq_one_letter_code
_entity_poly.pdbx_strand_id
1 'polypeptide(L)'
;MDCIHQNCSYSKATGTCSNELCNFSRKKPTNPKQAFGDKKPPLGYIPLSALLALLEALYDGKLKYTPLNWRENPVEAMTYVEAAIRHLQLWKVGEEITRDTLVSNLGAVMACCTILIDAQVHGTLIDNRWKSQVEADLLHAAEHWVERLKEKQKERERTLIVDGNIRTDQLSA
;
A
#
# COMPACT_ATOMS: atom_id res chain seq x y z
N MET A 1 -26.24 36.22 10.12
CA MET A 1 -26.34 35.06 9.21
C MET A 1 -27.75 34.55 9.33
N ASP A 2 -28.60 35.04 8.44
CA ASP A 2 -30.01 34.71 8.39
C ASP A 2 -30.22 33.62 7.33
N CYS A 3 -31.21 32.76 7.55
CA CYS A 3 -31.53 31.61 6.70
C CYS A 3 -31.81 32.07 5.25
N ILE A 4 -31.21 31.41 4.25
CA ILE A 4 -31.32 31.73 2.81
C ILE A 4 -32.69 31.48 2.18
N HIS A 5 -33.67 30.95 2.93
CA HIS A 5 -35.02 30.71 2.42
C HIS A 5 -35.94 31.89 2.75
N GLN A 6 -36.59 32.46 1.73
CA GLN A 6 -37.70 33.40 1.94
C GLN A 6 -38.82 32.68 2.70
N ASN A 7 -39.24 33.24 3.85
CA ASN A 7 -40.19 32.70 4.83
C ASN A 7 -39.66 31.62 5.80
N CYS A 8 -38.35 31.53 6.01
CA CYS A 8 -37.75 30.69 7.05
C CYS A 8 -38.01 31.29 8.45
N SER A 9 -38.87 30.67 9.25
CA SER A 9 -39.18 31.01 10.66
C SER A 9 -38.02 30.74 11.64
N TYR A 10 -36.78 30.92 11.19
CA TYR A 10 -35.59 30.60 11.96
C TYR A 10 -35.57 31.37 13.29
N SER A 11 -35.80 30.62 14.37
CA SER A 11 -35.66 31.15 15.73
C SER A 11 -34.22 30.98 16.19
N LYS A 12 -33.51 32.10 16.35
CA LYS A 12 -32.17 32.14 16.96
C LYS A 12 -32.18 31.59 18.40
N ALA A 13 -33.34 31.60 19.08
CA ALA A 13 -33.49 31.15 20.45
C ALA A 13 -33.49 29.61 20.60
N THR A 14 -34.05 28.87 19.62
CA THR A 14 -34.17 27.39 19.70
C THR A 14 -33.22 26.66 18.75
N GLY A 15 -32.65 27.36 17.76
CA GLY A 15 -31.78 26.75 16.74
C GLY A 15 -32.47 25.66 15.94
N THR A 16 -33.79 25.77 15.76
CA THR A 16 -34.63 24.84 15.00
C THR A 16 -35.42 25.62 13.96
N CYS A 17 -35.56 25.02 12.78
CA CYS A 17 -36.43 25.51 11.71
C CYS A 17 -37.48 24.43 11.45
N SER A 18 -38.75 24.80 11.32
CA SER A 18 -39.88 23.89 11.12
C SER A 18 -40.00 23.37 9.68
N ASN A 19 -39.05 23.70 8.80
CA ASN A 19 -39.01 23.20 7.44
C ASN A 19 -38.09 21.98 7.37
N GLU A 20 -38.64 20.82 6.97
CA GLU A 20 -37.91 19.54 6.85
C GLU A 20 -36.72 19.60 5.88
N LEU A 21 -36.71 20.60 4.98
CA LEU A 21 -35.60 20.88 4.05
C LEU A 21 -34.46 21.71 4.67
N CYS A 22 -34.62 22.22 5.90
CA CYS A 22 -33.63 23.06 6.55
C CYS A 22 -32.55 22.19 7.23
N ASN A 23 -31.56 21.78 6.46
CA ASN A 23 -30.47 20.89 6.90
C ASN A 23 -29.37 21.66 7.66
N PHE A 24 -29.74 22.42 8.69
CA PHE A 24 -28.78 22.95 9.68
C PHE A 24 -28.37 21.79 10.59
N SER A 25 -27.51 20.91 10.06
CA SER A 25 -26.83 19.89 10.83
C SER A 25 -26.05 20.57 11.96
N ARG A 26 -26.58 20.51 13.19
CA ARG A 26 -25.81 20.86 14.39
C ARG A 26 -24.62 19.90 14.42
N LYS A 27 -23.43 20.37 14.06
CA LYS A 27 -22.19 19.63 14.31
C LYS A 27 -22.17 19.24 15.79
N LYS A 28 -22.34 17.95 16.09
CA LYS A 28 -22.19 17.44 17.45
C LYS A 28 -20.78 17.81 17.93
N PRO A 29 -20.60 18.23 19.20
CA PRO A 29 -19.26 18.50 19.72
C PRO A 29 -18.41 17.24 19.57
N THR A 30 -17.26 17.37 18.91
CA THR A 30 -16.32 16.26 18.70
C THR A 30 -15.93 15.69 20.05
N ASN A 31 -16.10 14.37 20.21
CA ASN A 31 -15.69 13.67 21.43
C ASN A 31 -14.18 13.95 21.65
N PRO A 32 -13.75 14.40 22.84
CA PRO A 32 -12.33 14.68 23.08
C PRO A 32 -11.44 13.47 22.78
N LYS A 33 -11.89 12.23 23.04
CA LYS A 33 -11.19 11.00 22.66
C LYS A 33 -11.05 10.83 21.15
N GLN A 34 -12.01 11.30 20.36
CA GLN A 34 -11.92 11.32 18.90
C GLN A 34 -10.88 12.35 18.45
N ALA A 35 -10.92 13.59 18.95
CA ALA A 35 -9.94 14.62 18.60
C ALA A 35 -8.49 14.26 18.99
N PHE A 36 -8.29 13.55 20.10
CA PHE A 36 -6.96 13.01 20.47
C PHE A 36 -6.63 11.69 19.76
N GLY A 37 -7.65 10.91 19.39
CA GLY A 37 -7.53 9.65 18.68
C GLY A 37 -7.09 9.83 17.23
N ASP A 38 -7.61 10.86 16.55
CA ASP A 38 -7.28 11.20 15.15
C ASP A 38 -5.79 11.57 14.95
N LYS A 39 -5.09 11.92 16.04
CA LYS A 39 -3.65 12.17 16.04
C LYS A 39 -2.79 10.91 16.14
N LYS A 40 -3.40 9.76 16.48
CA LYS A 40 -2.69 8.48 16.65
C LYS A 40 -2.84 7.64 15.39
N PRO A 41 -1.76 7.02 14.87
CA PRO A 41 -1.88 6.13 13.73
C PRO A 41 -2.78 4.94 14.09
N PRO A 42 -3.83 4.65 13.32
CA PRO A 42 -4.67 3.48 13.54
C PRO A 42 -3.93 2.21 13.11
N LEU A 43 -3.75 1.27 14.04
CA LEU A 43 -3.03 0.00 13.76
C LEU A 43 -3.90 -1.04 13.02
N GLY A 44 -5.20 -0.77 12.84
CA GLY A 44 -6.17 -1.71 12.28
C GLY A 44 -6.27 -1.75 10.75
N TYR A 45 -5.37 -1.09 10.01
CA TYR A 45 -5.41 -1.08 8.55
C TYR A 45 -4.80 -2.31 7.89
N ILE A 46 -4.07 -3.14 8.65
CA ILE A 46 -3.56 -4.41 8.15
C ILE A 46 -4.69 -5.44 8.24
N PRO A 47 -5.17 -6.00 7.12
CA PRO A 47 -6.25 -6.99 7.15
C PRO A 47 -5.78 -8.28 7.84
N LEU A 48 -6.72 -9.00 8.45
CA LEU A 48 -6.42 -10.24 9.20
C LEU A 48 -5.72 -11.28 8.33
N SER A 49 -6.06 -11.37 7.04
CA SER A 49 -5.41 -12.29 6.09
C SER A 49 -3.90 -12.06 5.99
N ALA A 50 -3.47 -10.80 5.87
CA ALA A 50 -2.05 -10.45 5.78
C ALA A 50 -1.33 -10.68 7.13
N LEU A 51 -2.00 -10.37 8.24
CA LEU A 51 -1.44 -10.65 9.59
C LEU A 51 -1.22 -12.14 9.80
N LEU A 52 -2.16 -12.99 9.41
CA LEU A 52 -2.02 -14.44 9.57
C LEU A 52 -0.94 -15.02 8.68
N ALA A 53 -0.80 -14.56 7.43
CA ALA A 53 0.27 -15.01 6.53
C ALA A 53 1.66 -14.64 7.07
N LEU A 54 1.83 -13.42 7.57
CA LEU A 54 3.06 -13.00 8.24
C LEU A 54 3.31 -13.82 9.52
N LEU A 55 2.28 -13.99 10.35
CA LEU A 55 2.38 -14.72 11.61
C LEU A 55 2.76 -16.18 11.36
N GLU A 56 2.20 -16.84 10.35
CA GLU A 56 2.54 -18.22 9.97
C GLU A 56 4.05 -18.37 9.70
N ALA A 57 4.61 -17.50 8.88
CA ALA A 57 6.04 -17.49 8.57
C ALA A 57 6.92 -17.20 9.81
N LEU A 58 6.53 -16.23 10.64
CA LEU A 58 7.24 -15.93 11.89
C LEU A 58 7.09 -17.06 12.92
N TYR A 59 5.96 -17.77 12.91
CA TYR A 59 5.70 -18.88 13.82
C TYR A 59 6.58 -20.08 13.48
N ASP A 60 6.77 -20.42 12.20
CA ASP A 60 7.78 -21.40 11.77
C ASP A 60 9.19 -21.02 12.28
N GLY A 61 9.57 -19.74 12.16
CA GLY A 61 10.82 -19.23 12.73
C GLY A 61 10.90 -19.42 14.25
N LYS A 62 9.81 -19.14 14.97
CA LYS A 62 9.69 -19.33 16.43
C LYS A 62 9.74 -20.80 16.86
N LEU A 63 9.48 -21.76 15.98
CA LEU A 63 9.69 -23.17 16.28
C LEU A 63 11.17 -23.57 16.24
N LYS A 64 12.00 -22.81 15.50
CA LYS A 64 13.44 -23.06 15.32
C LYS A 64 14.30 -22.18 16.25
N TYR A 65 13.82 -20.98 16.55
CA TYR A 65 14.55 -19.95 17.26
C TYR A 65 13.67 -19.28 18.33
N THR A 66 14.28 -18.44 19.18
CA THR A 66 13.51 -17.62 20.11
C THR A 66 12.73 -16.54 19.36
N PRO A 67 11.53 -16.15 19.84
CA PRO A 67 10.80 -15.02 19.26
C PRO A 67 11.66 -13.76 19.23
N LEU A 68 11.63 -13.02 18.12
CA LEU A 68 12.36 -11.75 17.95
C LEU A 68 13.90 -11.88 18.07
N ASN A 69 14.46 -13.08 17.86
CA ASN A 69 15.90 -13.33 17.99
C ASN A 69 16.79 -12.39 17.15
N TRP A 70 16.29 -11.86 16.04
CA TRP A 70 16.99 -10.88 15.20
C TRP A 70 17.28 -9.54 15.89
N ARG A 71 16.71 -9.28 17.08
CA ARG A 71 17.05 -8.10 17.90
C ARG A 71 18.35 -8.26 18.69
N GLU A 72 18.86 -9.48 18.80
CA GLU A 72 20.11 -9.81 19.49
C GLU A 72 21.17 -10.36 18.55
N ASN A 73 20.74 -10.90 17.40
CA ASN A 73 21.61 -11.50 16.39
C ASN A 73 21.78 -10.56 15.19
N PRO A 74 23.00 -10.38 14.64
CA PRO A 74 23.20 -9.56 13.46
C PRO A 74 22.41 -10.04 12.24
N VAL A 75 21.83 -9.10 11.50
CA VAL A 75 20.99 -9.36 10.32
C VAL A 75 21.64 -8.75 9.09
N GLU A 76 22.15 -9.56 8.17
CA GLU A 76 22.67 -9.07 6.89
C GLU A 76 21.54 -8.70 5.93
N ALA A 77 21.51 -7.43 5.51
CA ALA A 77 20.41 -6.90 4.71
C ALA A 77 20.18 -7.67 3.40
N MET A 78 21.25 -7.93 2.64
CA MET A 78 21.14 -8.59 1.33
C MET A 78 20.67 -10.05 1.43
N THR A 79 21.00 -10.75 2.52
CA THR A 79 20.54 -12.13 2.75
C THR A 79 19.01 -12.22 2.81
N TYR A 80 18.38 -11.28 3.53
CA TYR A 80 16.92 -11.20 3.64
C TYR A 80 16.27 -10.59 2.39
N VAL A 81 16.93 -9.65 1.71
CA VAL A 81 16.46 -9.12 0.41
C VAL A 81 16.39 -10.24 -0.63
N GLU A 82 17.44 -11.04 -0.78
CA GLU A 82 17.46 -12.15 -1.73
C GLU A 82 16.47 -13.26 -1.36
N ALA A 83 16.29 -13.55 -0.07
CA ALA A 83 15.26 -14.49 0.38
C ALA A 83 13.86 -14.01 0.01
N ALA A 84 13.54 -12.72 0.26
CA ALA A 84 12.28 -12.13 -0.14
C ALA A 84 12.07 -12.19 -1.66
N ILE A 85 13.11 -11.90 -2.47
CA ILE A 85 13.03 -12.02 -3.92
C ILE A 85 12.72 -13.45 -4.35
N ARG A 86 13.35 -14.47 -3.77
CA ARG A 86 13.07 -15.89 -4.09
C ARG A 86 11.61 -16.25 -3.84
N HIS A 87 11.08 -15.94 -2.66
CA HIS A 87 9.68 -16.18 -2.32
C HIS A 87 8.72 -15.42 -3.26
N LEU A 88 9.05 -14.17 -3.57
CA LEU A 88 8.24 -13.35 -4.48
C LEU A 88 8.24 -13.91 -5.91
N GLN A 89 9.38 -14.38 -6.42
CA GLN A 89 9.46 -14.99 -7.75
C GLN A 89 8.71 -16.33 -7.83
N LEU A 90 8.76 -17.15 -6.77
CA LEU A 90 8.00 -18.40 -6.69
C LEU A 90 6.49 -18.14 -6.69
N TRP A 91 6.04 -17.18 -5.88
CA TRP A 91 4.64 -16.76 -5.87
C TRP A 91 4.19 -16.23 -7.24
N LYS A 92 5.02 -15.40 -7.88
CA LYS A 92 4.75 -14.84 -9.21
C LYS A 92 4.48 -15.93 -10.27
N VAL A 93 5.07 -17.12 -10.14
CA VAL A 93 4.87 -18.24 -11.07
C VAL A 93 3.83 -19.27 -10.59
N GLY A 94 3.05 -18.94 -9.56
CA GLY A 94 1.91 -19.73 -9.08
C GLY A 94 2.19 -20.67 -7.91
N GLU A 95 3.36 -20.57 -7.26
CA GLU A 95 3.67 -21.35 -6.06
C GLU A 95 3.22 -20.60 -4.80
N GLU A 96 2.07 -20.99 -4.23
CA GLU A 96 1.48 -20.30 -3.07
C GLU A 96 2.19 -20.62 -1.74
N ILE A 97 2.61 -21.87 -1.57
CA ILE A 97 3.20 -22.41 -0.34
C ILE A 97 4.64 -22.83 -0.60
N THR A 98 5.53 -22.51 0.34
CA THR A 98 6.95 -22.90 0.32
C THR A 98 7.11 -24.42 0.49
N ARG A 99 8.12 -25.01 -0.17
CA ARG A 99 8.33 -26.48 -0.12
C ARG A 99 9.05 -26.98 1.13
N ASP A 100 9.82 -26.11 1.77
CA ASP A 100 10.72 -26.43 2.88
C ASP A 100 10.09 -26.15 4.25
N THR A 101 9.30 -25.09 4.35
CA THR A 101 8.70 -24.63 5.61
C THR A 101 7.17 -24.70 5.62
N LEU A 102 6.54 -24.98 4.47
CA LEU A 102 5.09 -25.11 4.30
C LEU A 102 4.28 -23.87 4.73
N VAL A 103 4.91 -22.70 4.71
CA VAL A 103 4.25 -21.40 4.92
C VAL A 103 3.93 -20.70 3.60
N SER A 104 3.02 -19.73 3.59
CA SER A 104 2.75 -18.88 2.43
C SER A 104 4.01 -18.17 1.92
N ASN A 105 4.26 -18.22 0.60
CA ASN A 105 5.36 -17.46 -0.02
C ASN A 105 5.23 -15.95 0.23
N LEU A 106 4.03 -15.38 0.12
CA LEU A 106 3.81 -13.97 0.46
C LEU A 106 4.00 -13.70 1.95
N GLY A 107 3.62 -14.64 2.82
CA GLY A 107 3.92 -14.57 4.26
C GLY A 107 5.43 -14.52 4.54
N ALA A 108 6.22 -15.34 3.84
CA ALA A 108 7.68 -15.35 3.95
C ALA A 108 8.32 -14.05 3.45
N VAL A 109 7.81 -13.45 2.36
CA VAL A 109 8.22 -12.11 1.90
C VAL A 109 7.96 -11.08 3.00
N MET A 110 6.76 -11.08 3.58
CA MET A 110 6.40 -10.17 4.67
C MET A 110 7.33 -10.36 5.88
N ALA A 111 7.61 -11.60 6.28
CA ALA A 111 8.51 -11.91 7.40
C ALA A 111 9.92 -11.36 7.17
N CYS A 112 10.48 -11.51 5.96
CA CYS A 112 11.78 -10.94 5.61
C CYS A 112 11.78 -9.40 5.77
N CYS A 113 10.76 -8.72 5.24
CA CYS A 113 10.62 -7.27 5.37
C CYS A 113 10.45 -6.84 6.83
N THR A 114 9.65 -7.56 7.62
CA THR A 114 9.45 -7.29 9.05
C THR A 114 10.77 -7.39 9.82
N ILE A 115 11.56 -8.43 9.57
CA ILE A 115 12.87 -8.61 10.24
C ILE A 115 13.83 -7.48 9.86
N LEU A 116 13.92 -7.11 8.57
CA LEU A 116 14.77 -6.01 8.12
C LEU A 116 14.41 -4.67 8.81
N ILE A 117 13.11 -4.34 8.84
CA ILE A 117 12.61 -3.10 9.47
C ILE A 117 12.93 -3.10 10.97
N ASP A 118 12.63 -4.18 11.67
CA ASP A 118 12.80 -4.25 13.12
C ASP A 118 14.28 -4.32 13.53
N ALA A 119 15.12 -5.04 12.79
CA ALA A 119 16.57 -5.07 13.00
C ALA A 119 17.21 -3.69 12.79
N GLN A 120 16.73 -2.90 11.82
CA GLN A 120 17.19 -1.52 11.62
C GLN A 120 16.90 -0.65 12.84
N VAL A 121 15.71 -0.78 13.43
CA VAL A 121 15.31 -0.03 14.64
C VAL A 121 16.12 -0.45 15.87
N HIS A 122 16.51 -1.72 15.97
CA HIS A 122 17.26 -2.27 17.10
C HIS A 122 18.79 -2.20 16.92
N GLY A 123 19.28 -1.69 15.79
CA GLY A 123 20.72 -1.55 15.54
C GLY A 123 21.45 -2.87 15.27
N THR A 124 20.72 -3.95 14.98
CA THR A 124 21.29 -5.27 14.63
C THR A 124 21.42 -5.50 13.13
N LEU A 125 20.91 -4.58 12.30
CA LEU A 125 21.05 -4.65 10.85
C LEU A 125 22.49 -4.35 10.40
N ILE A 126 23.11 -5.31 9.72
CA ILE A 126 24.32 -5.13 8.91
C ILE A 126 23.87 -4.68 7.51
N ASP A 127 24.05 -3.40 7.20
CA ASP A 127 23.75 -2.85 5.89
C ASP A 127 24.87 -3.16 4.88
N ASN A 128 24.82 -4.35 4.29
CA ASN A 128 25.72 -4.81 3.22
C ASN A 128 25.16 -4.59 1.81
N ARG A 129 24.18 -3.68 1.63
CA ARG A 129 23.58 -3.39 0.32
C ARG A 129 24.55 -2.63 -0.57
N TRP A 130 24.48 -2.89 -1.87
CA TRP A 130 25.10 -2.02 -2.88
C TRP A 130 24.28 -0.73 -2.99
N LYS A 131 24.96 0.42 -2.89
CA LYS A 131 24.32 1.74 -2.89
C LYS A 131 24.73 2.49 -4.14
N SER A 132 23.74 2.82 -4.96
CA SER A 132 23.93 3.65 -6.15
C SER A 132 22.76 4.61 -6.27
N GLN A 133 23.00 5.88 -5.96
CA GLN A 133 21.97 6.91 -6.15
C GLN A 133 21.64 7.07 -7.63
N VAL A 134 22.64 6.91 -8.51
CA VAL A 134 22.44 6.93 -9.97
C VAL A 134 21.43 5.86 -10.37
N GLU A 135 21.56 4.63 -9.90
CA GLU A 135 20.60 3.56 -10.23
C GLU A 135 19.21 3.81 -9.64
N ALA A 136 19.12 4.36 -8.43
CA ALA A 136 17.84 4.74 -7.84
C ALA A 136 17.12 5.81 -8.69
N ASP A 137 17.86 6.82 -9.15
CA ASP A 137 17.32 7.91 -9.94
C ASP A 137 16.91 7.46 -11.35
N LEU A 138 17.58 6.45 -11.93
CA LEU A 138 17.26 5.93 -13.26
C LEU A 138 15.82 5.42 -13.38
N LEU A 139 15.26 4.82 -12.33
CA LEU A 139 13.86 4.34 -12.37
C LEU A 139 12.87 5.51 -12.43
N HIS A 140 13.12 6.58 -11.67
CA HIS A 140 12.29 7.79 -11.71
C HIS A 140 12.46 8.55 -13.03
N ALA A 141 13.70 8.68 -13.49
CA ALA A 141 13.98 9.28 -14.79
C ALA A 141 13.34 8.50 -15.93
N ALA A 142 13.23 7.17 -15.78
CA ALA A 142 12.54 6.34 -16.75
C ALA A 142 11.11 6.86 -16.93
N GLU A 143 10.29 7.10 -15.90
CA GLU A 143 8.87 7.52 -15.99
C GLU A 143 8.54 8.50 -17.14
N HIS A 144 9.41 9.48 -17.43
CA HIS A 144 9.28 10.41 -18.56
C HIS A 144 9.15 9.74 -19.95
N TRP A 145 9.76 8.57 -20.17
CA TRP A 145 9.61 7.80 -21.42
C TRP A 145 8.19 7.27 -21.65
N VAL A 146 7.39 7.10 -20.59
CA VAL A 146 6.05 6.50 -20.69
C VAL A 146 5.16 7.44 -21.50
N GLU A 147 5.24 8.73 -21.21
CA GLU A 147 4.42 9.73 -21.92
C GLU A 147 4.84 9.86 -23.38
N ARG A 148 6.15 9.93 -23.65
CA ARG A 148 6.68 9.91 -25.02
C ARG A 148 6.22 8.67 -25.81
N LEU A 149 6.22 7.49 -25.19
CA LEU A 149 5.77 6.25 -25.84
C LEU A 149 4.26 6.26 -26.11
N LYS A 150 3.44 6.78 -25.18
CA LYS A 150 2.00 6.98 -25.39
C LYS A 150 1.73 7.91 -26.57
N GLU A 151 2.47 9.00 -26.70
CA GLU A 151 2.34 9.92 -27.83
C GLU A 151 2.66 9.24 -29.17
N LYS A 152 3.74 8.45 -29.22
CA LYS A 152 4.11 7.70 -30.43
C LYS A 152 3.05 6.66 -30.80
N GLN A 153 2.43 6.02 -29.80
CA GLN A 153 1.34 5.08 -30.03
C GLN A 153 0.10 5.78 -30.62
N LYS A 154 -0.29 6.94 -30.09
CA LYS A 154 -1.38 7.76 -30.67
C LYS A 154 -1.11 8.15 -32.12
N GLU A 155 0.14 8.43 -32.48
CA GLU A 155 0.54 8.72 -33.86
C GLU A 155 0.39 7.51 -34.79
N ARG A 156 0.82 6.32 -34.34
CA ARG A 156 0.64 5.06 -35.09
C ARG A 156 -0.83 4.79 -35.35
N GLU A 157 -1.68 4.93 -34.33
CA GLU A 157 -3.13 4.75 -34.45
C GLU A 157 -3.76 5.75 -35.42
N ARG A 158 -3.34 7.03 -35.39
CA ARG A 158 -3.80 8.03 -36.37
C ARG A 158 -3.38 7.69 -37.80
N THR A 159 -2.16 7.19 -38.00
CA THR A 159 -1.65 6.83 -39.34
C THR A 159 -2.39 5.62 -39.90
N LEU A 160 -2.67 4.62 -39.06
CA LEU A 160 -3.48 3.45 -39.40
C LEU A 160 -4.92 3.82 -39.82
N ILE A 161 -5.49 4.90 -39.27
CA ILE A 161 -6.82 5.40 -39.67
C ILE A 161 -6.78 6.08 -41.04
N VAL A 162 -5.65 6.70 -41.43
CA VAL A 162 -5.52 7.48 -42.67
C VAL A 162 -5.22 6.60 -43.89
N ASP A 163 -4.47 5.50 -43.73
CA ASP A 163 -3.95 4.68 -44.85
C ASP A 163 -4.91 3.60 -45.39
N GLY A 164 -6.16 3.53 -44.91
CA GLY A 164 -7.25 2.85 -45.62
C GLY A 164 -8.12 1.90 -44.79
N ASN A 165 -9.40 2.25 -44.70
CA ASN A 165 -10.55 1.45 -44.22
C ASN A 165 -10.42 0.78 -42.84
N ILE A 166 -11.37 1.11 -41.96
CA ILE A 166 -11.55 0.50 -40.63
C ILE A 166 -11.54 -1.04 -40.77
N ARG A 167 -10.43 -1.68 -40.39
CA ARG A 167 -10.37 -3.12 -40.13
C ARG A 167 -10.69 -3.34 -38.65
N THR A 168 -11.95 -3.62 -38.35
CA THR A 168 -12.47 -3.88 -36.99
C THR A 168 -12.05 -5.24 -36.41
N ASP A 169 -11.09 -5.95 -37.00
CA ASP A 169 -10.83 -7.37 -36.72
C ASP A 169 -9.58 -7.66 -35.91
N GLN A 170 -8.85 -6.66 -35.39
CA GLN A 170 -7.64 -6.91 -34.58
C GLN A 170 -7.60 -6.21 -33.21
N LEU A 171 -8.75 -5.87 -32.62
CA LEU A 171 -8.83 -5.31 -31.26
C LEU A 171 -9.14 -6.34 -30.15
N SER A 172 -8.91 -7.62 -30.38
CA SER A 172 -9.02 -8.65 -29.32
C SER A 172 -7.79 -9.56 -29.29
N ALA A 173 -6.79 -9.17 -28.50
CA ALA A 173 -5.81 -10.06 -27.89
C ALA A 173 -5.32 -9.41 -26.59
#